data_AF-A0A925GZP0-F1
#
_entry.id   AF-A0A925GZP0-F1
#
_cell.length_a   1.000
_cell.length_b   1.000
_cell.length_c   1.000
_cell.angle_alpha   90.00
_cell.angle_beta   90.00
_cell.angle_gamma   90.00
#
_symmetry.space_group_name_H-M   'P 1'
#
loop_
_entity.id
_entity.type
_entity.pdbx_description
1 polymer ?
#
loop_
_entity_poly.entity_id
_entity_poly.type
_entity_poly.pdbx_seq_one_letter_code
_entity_poly.pdbx_strand_id
1 'polypeptide(L)'
;MPTVESDVCIIGSGISAVFLAKKLSEIKPELKISVVEAGKKLFDAGKRMEYRRRASEYGENAWPGDFVEDQAGEGIISRTMAVGG
;
A
#
# COMPACT_ATOMS: atom_id res chain seq x y z
N MET A 1 -24.13 3.23 5.97
CA MET A 1 -22.65 3.38 6.02
C MET A 1 -22.19 2.79 7.34
N PRO A 2 -21.18 1.89 7.36
CA PRO A 2 -20.66 1.38 8.62
C PRO A 2 -20.02 2.51 9.42
N THR A 3 -20.33 2.59 10.71
CA THR A 3 -19.68 3.53 11.63
C THR A 3 -18.60 2.77 12.39
N VAL A 4 -17.39 3.33 12.47
CA VAL A 4 -16.27 2.76 13.23
C VAL A 4 -15.98 3.69 14.39
N GLU A 5 -16.20 3.20 15.61
CA GLU A 5 -15.87 3.92 16.84
C GLU A 5 -14.45 3.59 17.27
N SER A 6 -13.63 4.61 17.49
CA SER A 6 -12.21 4.47 17.80
C SER A 6 -11.75 5.58 18.73
N ASP A 7 -10.82 5.29 19.62
CA ASP A 7 -10.14 6.32 20.43
C ASP A 7 -9.18 7.14 19.56
N VAL A 8 -8.56 6.48 18.57
CA VAL A 8 -7.64 7.11 17.61
C VAL A 8 -7.97 6.63 16.20
N CYS A 9 -8.28 7.58 15.31
CA CYS A 9 -8.45 7.34 13.87
C CYS A 9 -7.25 7.91 13.11
N ILE A 10 -6.57 7.07 12.35
CA ILE A 10 -5.42 7.44 11.51
C ILE A 10 -5.87 7.38 10.05
N ILE A 11 -5.69 8.47 9.32
CA ILE A 11 -6.03 8.58 7.90
C ILE A 11 -4.76 8.39 7.07
N GLY A 12 -4.74 7.33 6.26
CA GLY A 12 -3.60 6.84 5.50
C GLY A 12 -2.80 5.76 6.23
N SER A 13 -2.22 4.83 5.47
CA SER A 13 -1.34 3.74 5.95
C SER A 13 0.09 3.85 5.40
N GLY A 14 0.58 5.08 5.21
CA GLY A 14 1.99 5.33 4.90
C GLY A 14 2.90 4.93 6.05
N ILE A 15 4.22 4.94 5.82
CA ILE A 15 5.21 4.41 6.78
C ILE A 15 5.09 5.05 8.18
N SER A 16 4.91 6.38 8.25
CA SER A 16 4.76 7.10 9.52
C SER A 16 3.49 6.70 10.27
N ALA A 17 2.38 6.50 9.55
CA ALA A 17 1.11 6.08 10.14
C ALA A 17 1.22 4.67 10.74
N VAL A 18 1.90 3.76 10.06
CA VAL A 18 2.13 2.39 10.54
C VAL A 18 3.00 2.41 11.81
N PHE A 19 4.09 3.19 11.83
CA PHE A 19 4.94 3.30 13.02
C PHE A 19 4.21 3.98 14.19
N LEU A 20 3.38 4.99 13.92
CA LEU A 20 2.53 5.61 14.94
C LEU A 20 1.56 4.58 15.53
N ALA A 21 0.81 3.88 14.68
CA ALA A 21 -0.15 2.87 15.13
C ALA A 21 0.53 1.77 15.97
N LYS A 22 1.69 1.29 15.50
CA LYS A 22 2.51 0.32 16.24
C LYS A 22 2.92 0.87 17.60
N LYS A 23 3.50 2.08 17.64
CA LYS A 23 3.99 2.66 18.88
C LYS A 23 2.86 2.92 19.89
N LEU A 24 1.71 3.37 19.41
CA LEU A 24 0.51 3.54 20.24
C LEU A 24 0.02 2.21 20.80
N SER A 25 -0.04 1.15 19.99
CA SER A 25 -0.43 -0.19 20.46
C SER A 25 0.52 -0.79 21.50
N GLU A 26 1.80 -0.40 21.48
CA GLU A 26 2.80 -0.81 22.47
C GLU A 26 2.66 -0.01 23.78
N ILE A 27 2.47 1.31 23.70
CA ILE A 27 2.40 2.18 24.89
C ILE A 27 1.04 2.04 25.60
N LYS A 28 -0.04 1.90 24.83
CA LYS A 28 -1.42 1.83 25.32
C LYS A 28 -2.20 0.73 24.60
N PRO A 29 -2.02 -0.54 24.99
CA PRO A 29 -2.67 -1.69 24.36
C PRO A 29 -4.21 -1.65 24.38
N GLU A 30 -4.79 -0.87 25.28
CA GLU A 30 -6.23 -0.70 25.44
C GLU A 30 -6.86 0.26 24.41
N LEU A 31 -6.06 1.06 23.70
CA LEU A 31 -6.57 1.99 22.69
C LEU A 31 -7.17 1.26 21.50
N LYS A 32 -8.40 1.63 21.14
CA LYS A 32 -9.02 1.23 19.87
C LYS A 32 -8.49 2.12 18.76
N ILE A 33 -7.47 1.64 18.06
CA ILE A 33 -6.84 2.35 16.93
C ILE A 33 -7.44 1.85 15.62
N SER A 34 -7.96 2.76 14.81
CA SER A 34 -8.45 2.47 13.45
C SER A 34 -7.59 3.17 12.42
N VAL A 35 -7.16 2.45 11.38
CA VAL A 35 -6.41 3.00 10.24
C VAL A 35 -7.28 2.90 8.99
N VAL A 36 -7.47 4.02 8.30
CA VAL A 36 -8.28 4.10 7.08
C VAL A 36 -7.36 4.43 5.91
N GLU A 37 -7.28 3.54 4.93
CA GLU A 37 -6.45 3.71 3.73
C GLU A 37 -7.34 3.69 2.47
N ALA A 38 -7.05 4.59 1.52
CA ALA A 38 -7.77 4.67 0.25
C ALA A 38 -7.30 3.62 -0.76
N GLY A 39 -6.01 3.24 -0.66
CA GLY A 39 -5.39 2.19 -1.42
C GLY A 39 -5.87 0.78 -1.07
N LYS A 40 -5.41 -0.19 -1.85
CA LYS A 40 -5.67 -1.61 -1.62
C LYS A 40 -4.49 -2.23 -0.87
N LYS A 41 -4.75 -3.35 -0.20
CA LYS A 41 -3.67 -4.17 0.37
C LYS A 41 -2.69 -4.54 -0.74
N LEU A 42 -1.42 -4.18 -0.55
CA LEU A 42 -0.32 -4.62 -1.42
C LEU A 42 -0.24 -6.15 -1.49
N PHE A 43 -0.48 -6.81 -0.36
CA PHE A 43 -0.55 -8.27 -0.28
C PHE A 43 -2.00 -8.74 -0.15
N ASP A 44 -2.61 -9.09 -1.29
CA ASP A 44 -3.92 -9.75 -1.35
C ASP A 44 -3.72 -11.24 -1.65
N ALA A 45 -3.71 -12.05 -0.59
CA ALA A 45 -3.51 -13.50 -0.69
C ALA A 45 -4.59 -14.18 -1.55
N GLY A 46 -5.83 -13.68 -1.53
CA GLY A 46 -6.94 -14.25 -2.29
C GLY A 46 -6.80 -14.06 -3.79
N LYS A 47 -6.14 -12.98 -4.22
CA LYS A 47 -5.93 -12.65 -5.64
C LYS A 47 -4.53 -13.01 -6.14
N ARG A 48 -3.69 -13.58 -5.29
CA ARG A 48 -2.28 -13.86 -5.60
C ARG A 48 -2.11 -14.75 -6.84
N MET A 49 -2.94 -15.77 -7.00
CA MET A 49 -2.87 -16.68 -8.15
C MET A 49 -3.35 -16.01 -9.45
N GLU A 50 -4.38 -15.17 -9.36
CA GLU A 50 -4.89 -14.39 -10.49
C GLU A 50 -3.84 -13.38 -10.97
N TYR A 51 -3.23 -12.64 -10.05
CA TYR A 51 -2.14 -11.70 -10.35
C TYR A 51 -0.93 -12.39 -10.96
N ARG A 52 -0.57 -13.59 -10.46
CA ARG A 52 0.51 -14.39 -11.05
C ARG A 52 0.17 -14.85 -12.47
N ARG A 53 -1.06 -15.31 -12.71
CA ARG A 53 -1.50 -15.72 -14.05
C ARG A 53 -1.40 -14.55 -15.02
N ARG A 54 -1.95 -13.39 -14.66
CA ARG A 54 -1.87 -12.17 -15.48
C ARG A 54 -0.44 -11.73 -15.75
N ALA A 55 0.42 -11.73 -14.73
CA ALA A 55 1.84 -11.39 -14.90
C ALA A 55 2.54 -12.33 -15.91
N SER A 56 2.21 -13.63 -15.90
CA SER A 56 2.75 -14.60 -16.86
C SER A 56 2.17 -14.45 -18.27
N GLU A 57 0.88 -14.13 -18.40
CA GLU A 57 0.17 -14.02 -19.68
C GLU A 57 0.50 -12.71 -20.42
N TYR A 58 0.68 -11.62 -19.68
CA TYR A 58 0.82 -10.27 -20.24
C TYR A 58 2.21 -9.66 -20.03
N GLY A 59 3.14 -10.36 -19.37
CA GLY A 59 4.43 -9.79 -18.98
C GLY A 59 4.26 -8.54 -18.11
N GLU A 60 3.19 -8.52 -17.31
CA GLU A 60 2.70 -7.33 -16.63
C GLU A 60 3.77 -6.79 -15.65
N ASN A 61 3.98 -5.46 -15.66
CA ASN A 61 4.79 -4.80 -14.65
C ASN A 61 4.26 -5.18 -13.26
N ALA A 62 5.15 -5.54 -12.33
CA ALA A 62 4.79 -5.84 -10.94
C ALA A 62 4.10 -4.66 -10.23
N TRP A 63 4.13 -3.47 -10.84
CA TRP A 63 3.56 -2.23 -10.35
C TRP A 63 2.47 -1.71 -11.30
N PRO A 64 1.24 -2.25 -11.23
CA PRO A 64 0.14 -1.81 -12.07
C PRO A 64 -0.22 -0.34 -11.76
N GLY A 65 -0.15 0.53 -12.77
CA GLY A 65 -0.36 1.98 -12.63
C GLY A 65 0.92 2.80 -12.45
N ASP A 66 2.09 2.15 -12.40
CA ASP A 66 3.39 2.80 -12.41
C ASP A 66 3.83 3.16 -13.84
N PHE A 67 2.92 3.86 -14.53
CA PHE A 67 3.16 4.44 -15.84
C PHE A 67 2.71 5.89 -15.80
N VAL A 68 3.69 6.77 -15.66
CA VAL A 68 3.52 8.21 -15.81
C VAL A 68 3.90 8.51 -17.26
N GLU A 69 2.91 8.85 -18.08
CA GLU A 69 3.04 8.93 -19.55
C GLU A 69 4.13 9.92 -19.99
N ASP A 70 4.39 10.95 -19.19
CA ASP A 70 5.43 11.98 -19.36
C ASP A 70 6.77 11.66 -18.68
N GLN A 71 6.88 10.53 -17.97
CA GLN A 71 8.14 10.02 -17.40
C GLN A 71 8.60 8.72 -18.04
N ALA A 72 8.00 8.33 -19.16
CA ALA A 72 8.56 7.34 -20.06
C ALA A 72 9.86 7.90 -20.66
N GLY A 73 10.97 7.77 -19.95
CA GLY A 73 12.29 8.15 -20.44
C GLY A 73 12.67 7.28 -21.63
N GLU A 74 12.29 7.69 -22.84
CA GLU A 74 12.66 6.99 -24.07
C GLU A 74 14.19 6.95 -24.16
N GLY A 75 14.77 5.75 -24.00
CA GLY A 75 16.22 5.54 -23.99
C GLY A 75 16.93 5.74 -22.65
N ILE A 76 16.22 5.88 -21.51
CA ILE A 76 16.85 6.05 -20.20
C ILE A 76 16.27 5.06 -19.17
N ILE A 77 17.14 4.28 -18.52
CA ILE A 77 16.76 3.54 -17.31
C ILE A 77 16.73 4.54 -16.14
N SER A 78 15.53 4.95 -15.71
CA SER A 78 15.37 5.70 -14.47
C SER A 78 15.82 4.82 -13.29
N ARG A 79 16.98 5.14 -12.71
CA ARG A 79 17.55 4.43 -11.55
C ARG A 79 17.03 4.94 -10.21
N THR A 80 15.99 5.77 -10.19
CA THR A 80 15.45 6.30 -8.95
C THR A 80 13.94 6.31 -8.99
N MET A 81 13.37 5.24 -8.45
CA MET A 81 12.05 5.25 -7.83
C MET A 81 12.25 4.76 -6.40
N ALA A 82 11.62 5.43 -5.44
CA ALA A 82 11.65 5.04 -4.05
C ALA A 82 10.98 3.67 -3.88
N VAL A 83 11.75 2.60 -4.06
CA VAL A 83 11.33 1.23 -3.75
C VAL A 83 11.33 1.04 -2.23
N GLY A 84 10.26 1.50 -1.60
CA GLY A 84 9.91 1.16 -0.23
C GLY A 84 8.67 0.27 -0.22
N GLY A 85 8.85 -1.01 0.12
CA GLY A 85 7.78 -2.00 0.25
C GLY A 85 8.23 -3.42 -0.05
#